data_AF-A0A3D1IYJ0-F1
#
_entry.id   AF-A0A3D1IYJ0-F1
#
_cell.length_a   1.000
_cell.length_b   1.000
_cell.length_c   1.000
_cell.angle_alpha   90.00
_cell.angle_beta   90.00
_cell.angle_gamma   90.00
#
_symmetry.space_group_name_H-M   'P 1'
#
loop_
_entity.id
_entity.type
_entity.pdbx_description
1 polymer ?
#
loop_
_entity_poly.entity_id
_entity_poly.type
_entity_poly.pdbx_seq_one_letter_code
_entity_poly.pdbx_strand_id
1 'polypeptide(L)'
;MQDPVFKEPIAEHVWNAKYRLFADNTSPEPTVHETWSRVALALSRPELHHRDEWRERFETALSHFRFLPGGRILAGAGAQRRATLFNCFVMGHLHDSIDAIFSALGESMVTMQEGGGIGCDFSTLRPAGMAATESGNIASGPVSFMHVWDQASATLVSTGNRRGAMMATLRCDHPDIERFVDAKRAPGALRHFNLSVLISDGFMQAVEEDAPWPLVFPLAGRPVPSGGMVCERAWSGSNIAEPCLVMRTIAARALWDRILQAAFDCGDPGVIFIDRVQRANNLWYAERISATNPCGEVPLPAHGACNLGSINVAQFVHEPFGAHPRLDVKGIADVAAVATRMLDNVIDISHFPLTAQAKAAHASRRIGLGITGLADAFAMLGVRYGSESSMEIANAVMQAVCEAAYRTSIGLAKERGIFPEYRATEYLAGDFILSLPHDIVEAIQQNGIRNSHLTAIAPAGSISLLANNVSSGIEPIYAFQAERKVKASDGSITTMPVNDYAWSLFRELHGAHAPL
;
A
#
# COMPACT_ATOMS: atom_id res chain seq x y z
N MET A 1 3.22 -19.46 -29.83
CA MET A 1 2.21 -20.33 -29.21
C MET A 1 1.75 -19.61 -27.96
N GLN A 2 0.44 -19.38 -27.79
CA GLN A 2 -0.06 -18.78 -26.55
C GLN A 2 0.27 -19.72 -25.39
N ASP A 3 0.80 -19.16 -24.31
CA ASP A 3 1.08 -19.89 -23.09
C ASP A 3 -0.26 -20.33 -22.47
N PRO A 4 -0.49 -21.63 -22.21
CA PRO A 4 -1.79 -22.13 -21.72
C PRO A 4 -2.20 -21.54 -20.37
N VAL A 5 -1.30 -20.88 -19.65
CA VAL A 5 -1.59 -20.18 -18.40
C VAL A 5 -2.46 -18.92 -18.61
N PHE A 6 -2.35 -18.25 -19.76
CA PHE A 6 -3.13 -17.06 -20.07
C PHE A 6 -4.45 -17.43 -20.76
N LYS A 7 -5.56 -17.25 -20.03
CA LYS A 7 -6.93 -17.42 -20.53
C LYS A 7 -7.48 -16.16 -21.17
N GLU A 8 -7.00 -14.98 -20.76
CA GLU A 8 -7.48 -13.68 -21.26
C GLU A 8 -6.37 -12.92 -22.01
N PRO A 9 -6.65 -12.31 -23.18
CA PRO A 9 -5.63 -11.57 -23.96
C PRO A 9 -4.95 -10.44 -23.19
N ILE A 10 -5.68 -9.80 -22.26
CA ILE A 10 -5.13 -8.73 -21.42
C ILE A 10 -4.02 -9.23 -20.50
N ALA A 11 -4.08 -10.48 -20.05
CA ALA A 11 -3.09 -11.06 -19.15
C ALA A 11 -1.74 -11.21 -19.86
N GLU A 12 -1.76 -11.78 -21.07
CA GLU A 12 -0.57 -11.91 -21.91
C GLU A 12 -0.01 -10.53 -22.31
N HIS A 13 -0.88 -9.57 -22.65
CA HIS A 13 -0.47 -8.19 -22.93
C HIS A 13 0.24 -7.56 -21.73
N VAL A 14 -0.33 -7.68 -20.53
CA VAL A 14 0.25 -7.13 -19.29
C VAL A 14 1.58 -7.80 -18.96
N TRP A 15 1.70 -9.12 -19.12
CA TRP A 15 2.95 -9.83 -18.95
C TRP A 15 4.03 -9.30 -19.91
N ASN A 16 3.74 -9.28 -21.21
CA ASN A 16 4.66 -8.79 -22.24
C ASN A 16 5.08 -7.33 -22.00
N ALA A 17 4.15 -6.47 -21.60
CA ALA A 17 4.41 -5.03 -21.44
C ALA A 17 5.14 -4.67 -20.13
N LYS A 18 4.97 -5.46 -19.06
CA LYS A 18 5.40 -5.06 -17.71
C LYS A 18 6.36 -6.00 -17.00
N TYR A 19 6.31 -7.31 -17.29
CA TYR A 19 6.92 -8.33 -16.43
C TYR A 19 7.87 -9.28 -17.16
N ARG A 20 7.70 -9.45 -18.47
CA ARG A 20 8.59 -10.24 -19.33
C ARG A 20 9.94 -9.54 -19.49
N LEU A 21 11.01 -10.23 -19.12
CA LEU A 21 12.37 -9.72 -19.34
C LEU A 21 12.89 -10.08 -20.75
N PHE A 22 13.76 -9.22 -21.24
CA PHE A 22 14.56 -9.42 -22.45
C PHE A 22 15.99 -9.66 -21.99
N ALA A 23 16.49 -10.89 -22.10
CA ALA A 23 17.88 -11.20 -21.79
C ALA A 23 18.79 -10.44 -22.77
N ASP A 24 19.66 -9.57 -22.26
CA ASP A 24 20.72 -8.85 -22.97
C ASP A 24 20.33 -8.35 -24.37
N ASN A 25 19.12 -7.78 -24.50
CA ASN A 25 18.56 -7.24 -25.75
C ASN A 25 18.43 -8.24 -26.93
N THR A 26 18.47 -9.56 -26.71
CA THR A 26 18.41 -10.52 -27.84
C THR A 26 17.34 -11.60 -27.72
N SER A 27 17.00 -12.10 -26.52
CA SER A 27 15.95 -13.11 -26.36
C SER A 27 14.99 -12.82 -25.19
N PRO A 28 13.67 -12.63 -25.43
CA PRO A 28 12.69 -12.49 -24.36
C PRO A 28 12.42 -13.83 -23.67
N GLU A 29 12.04 -13.79 -22.38
CA GLU A 29 11.57 -14.97 -21.63
C GLU A 29 10.48 -15.70 -22.43
N PRO A 30 10.66 -16.97 -22.81
CA PRO A 30 9.71 -17.66 -23.70
C PRO A 30 8.28 -17.74 -23.15
N THR A 31 8.14 -17.97 -21.86
CA THR A 31 6.87 -18.27 -21.16
C THR A 31 6.83 -17.58 -19.79
N VAL A 32 5.64 -17.49 -19.18
CA VAL A 32 5.51 -16.93 -17.82
C VAL A 32 6.20 -17.83 -16.78
N HIS A 33 6.35 -19.12 -17.08
CA HIS A 33 7.11 -20.06 -16.25
C HIS A 33 8.56 -19.64 -16.07
N GLU A 34 9.21 -19.12 -17.13
CA GLU A 34 10.58 -18.60 -17.04
C GLU A 34 10.66 -17.35 -16.17
N THR A 35 9.62 -16.50 -16.21
CA THR A 35 9.47 -15.38 -15.27
C THR A 35 9.39 -15.89 -13.82
N TRP A 36 8.60 -16.93 -13.53
CA TRP A 36 8.49 -17.51 -12.19
C TRP A 36 9.80 -18.14 -11.73
N SER A 37 10.46 -18.93 -12.58
CA SER A 37 11.75 -19.56 -12.29
C SER A 37 12.84 -18.52 -11.99
N ARG A 38 12.91 -17.43 -12.77
CA ARG A 38 13.81 -16.30 -12.49
C ARG A 38 13.53 -15.67 -11.14
N VAL A 39 12.27 -15.34 -10.85
CA VAL A 39 11.88 -14.67 -9.60
C VAL A 39 12.20 -15.58 -8.41
N ALA A 40 11.83 -16.86 -8.48
CA ALA A 40 12.12 -17.86 -7.46
C ALA A 40 13.63 -18.03 -7.23
N LEU A 41 14.43 -18.11 -8.30
CA LEU A 41 15.89 -18.20 -8.23
C LEU A 41 16.53 -16.96 -7.60
N ALA A 42 16.03 -15.76 -7.93
CA ALA A 42 16.54 -14.53 -7.35
C ALA A 42 16.20 -14.43 -5.86
N LEU A 43 14.95 -14.77 -5.49
CA LEU A 43 14.46 -14.68 -4.12
C LEU A 43 14.96 -15.82 -3.23
N SER A 44 15.51 -16.91 -3.77
CA SER A 44 16.20 -17.92 -2.97
C SER A 44 17.66 -17.57 -2.66
N ARG A 45 18.23 -16.48 -3.21
CA ARG A 45 19.64 -16.11 -2.97
C ARG A 45 19.99 -15.81 -1.50
N PRO A 46 19.10 -15.23 -0.67
CA PRO A 46 19.38 -15.07 0.76
C PRO A 46 19.38 -16.37 1.56
N GLU A 47 18.88 -17.47 0.99
CA GLU A 47 18.86 -18.77 1.66
C GLU A 47 20.29 -19.31 1.84
N LEU A 48 20.68 -19.48 3.11
CA LEU A 48 21.97 -20.08 3.49
C LEU A 48 21.92 -21.61 3.44
N HIS A 49 20.75 -22.20 3.72
CA HIS A 49 20.51 -23.64 3.75
C HIS A 49 19.28 -23.98 2.89
N HIS A 50 19.25 -25.19 2.32
CA HIS A 50 18.10 -25.70 1.54
C HIS A 50 17.66 -24.76 0.40
N ARG A 51 18.61 -24.05 -0.23
CA ARG A 51 18.31 -23.04 -1.26
C ARG A 51 17.48 -23.59 -2.42
N ASP A 52 17.83 -24.77 -2.91
CA ASP A 52 17.14 -25.40 -4.05
C ASP A 52 15.71 -25.83 -3.67
N GLU A 53 15.52 -26.38 -2.46
CA GLU A 53 14.19 -26.70 -1.93
C GLU A 53 13.32 -25.46 -1.80
N TRP A 54 13.88 -24.34 -1.31
CA TRP A 54 13.14 -23.09 -1.20
C TRP A 54 12.85 -22.45 -2.55
N ARG A 55 13.77 -22.55 -3.51
CA ARG A 55 13.50 -22.16 -4.90
C ARG A 55 12.30 -22.91 -5.46
N GLU A 56 12.26 -24.24 -5.31
CA GLU A 56 11.14 -25.06 -5.78
C GLU A 56 9.81 -24.67 -5.11
N ARG A 57 9.83 -24.42 -3.79
CA ARG A 57 8.65 -23.93 -3.06
C ARG A 57 8.18 -22.56 -3.54
N PHE A 58 9.10 -21.62 -3.79
CA PHE A 58 8.77 -20.30 -4.32
C PHE A 58 8.17 -20.40 -5.72
N GLU A 59 8.77 -21.20 -6.60
CA GLU A 59 8.25 -21.44 -7.95
C GLU A 59 6.84 -22.07 -7.90
N THR A 60 6.63 -23.03 -7.01
CA THR A 60 5.33 -23.67 -6.77
C THR A 60 4.29 -22.67 -6.26
N ALA A 61 4.66 -21.74 -5.38
CA ALA A 61 3.76 -20.70 -4.89
C ALA A 61 3.39 -19.71 -6.00
N LEU A 62 4.32 -19.36 -6.90
CA LEU A 62 4.07 -18.46 -8.03
C LEU A 62 3.22 -19.13 -9.13
N SER A 63 3.34 -20.45 -9.29
CA SER A 63 2.69 -21.17 -10.37
C SER A 63 1.17 -21.09 -10.31
N HIS A 64 0.56 -20.99 -11.50
CA HIS A 64 -0.88 -20.78 -11.69
C HIS A 64 -1.42 -19.54 -10.97
N PHE A 65 -0.55 -18.56 -10.70
CA PHE A 65 -0.91 -17.33 -9.99
C PHE A 65 -1.46 -17.55 -8.57
N ARG A 66 -1.10 -18.64 -7.88
CA ARG A 66 -1.51 -18.89 -6.48
C ARG A 66 -1.03 -17.78 -5.55
N PHE A 67 0.19 -17.30 -5.76
CA PHE A 67 0.74 -16.10 -5.15
C PHE A 67 1.25 -15.12 -6.22
N LEU A 68 0.89 -13.85 -6.05
CA LEU A 68 1.27 -12.75 -6.92
C LEU A 68 2.11 -11.76 -6.10
N PRO A 69 3.45 -11.80 -6.19
CA PRO A 69 4.27 -10.79 -5.55
C PRO A 69 4.03 -9.43 -6.21
N GLY A 70 4.33 -8.36 -5.48
CA GLY A 70 4.21 -6.99 -5.96
C GLY A 70 4.86 -6.83 -7.33
N GLY A 71 4.24 -6.05 -8.22
CA GLY A 71 4.69 -5.96 -9.62
C GLY A 71 6.15 -5.53 -9.81
N ARG A 72 6.77 -4.88 -8.81
CA ARG A 72 8.20 -4.55 -8.81
C ARG A 72 9.08 -5.76 -8.58
N ILE A 73 8.66 -6.69 -7.73
CA ILE A 73 9.31 -7.98 -7.53
C ILE A 73 9.26 -8.79 -8.84
N LEU A 74 8.08 -8.95 -9.45
CA LEU A 74 7.94 -9.69 -10.72
C LEU A 74 8.83 -9.12 -11.84
N ALA A 75 8.83 -7.79 -11.98
CA ALA A 75 9.56 -7.12 -13.04
C ALA A 75 11.07 -7.00 -12.74
N GLY A 76 11.50 -7.02 -11.48
CA GLY A 76 12.85 -6.63 -11.05
C GLY A 76 13.71 -7.78 -10.55
N ALA A 77 13.13 -8.78 -9.89
CA ALA A 77 13.91 -9.85 -9.27
C ALA A 77 14.66 -10.66 -10.36
N GLY A 78 15.99 -10.74 -10.22
CA GLY A 78 16.85 -11.41 -11.20
C GLY A 78 17.13 -10.60 -12.48
N ALA A 79 16.62 -9.38 -12.60
CA ALA A 79 16.99 -8.48 -13.70
C ALA A 79 18.35 -7.82 -13.43
N GLN A 80 19.10 -7.48 -14.49
CA GLN A 80 20.37 -6.74 -14.35
C GLN A 80 20.16 -5.26 -13.99
N ARG A 81 18.97 -4.71 -14.29
CA ARG A 81 18.68 -3.30 -13.98
C ARG A 81 18.69 -3.07 -12.47
N ARG A 82 19.40 -2.02 -12.06
CA ARG A 82 19.43 -1.59 -10.66
C ARG A 82 18.17 -0.81 -10.35
N ALA A 83 17.14 -1.48 -9.84
CA ALA A 83 15.88 -0.88 -9.44
C ALA A 83 15.40 -1.52 -8.14
N THR A 84 14.68 -0.75 -7.33
CA THR A 84 14.03 -1.29 -6.13
C THR A 84 12.96 -2.34 -6.45
N LEU A 85 12.87 -3.36 -5.59
CA LEU A 85 11.81 -4.36 -5.64
C LEU A 85 10.57 -3.93 -4.83
N PHE A 86 10.66 -2.83 -4.08
CA PHE A 86 9.57 -2.28 -3.30
C PHE A 86 8.66 -1.41 -4.17
N ASN A 87 7.37 -1.41 -3.86
CA ASN A 87 6.37 -0.73 -4.68
C ASN A 87 6.24 0.77 -4.36
N CYS A 88 6.27 1.10 -3.08
CA CYS A 88 5.98 2.45 -2.61
C CYS A 88 6.76 2.78 -1.34
N PHE A 89 6.83 4.07 -1.03
CA PHE A 89 7.55 4.63 0.11
C PHE A 89 6.75 5.76 0.76
N VAL A 90 7.01 6.04 2.03
CA VAL A 90 6.67 7.33 2.64
C VAL A 90 7.95 8.12 2.81
N MET A 91 7.93 9.40 2.45
CA MET A 91 9.10 10.26 2.49
C MET A 91 9.40 10.72 3.92
N GLY A 92 10.58 11.31 4.13
CA GLY A 92 10.95 11.92 5.42
C GLY A 92 9.98 13.01 5.87
N HIS A 93 10.04 13.36 7.16
CA HIS A 93 9.28 14.50 7.67
C HIS A 93 9.70 15.78 6.96
N LEU A 94 8.72 16.55 6.48
CA LEU A 94 8.99 17.85 5.90
C LEU A 94 9.31 18.84 7.03
N HIS A 95 10.53 19.35 7.07
CA HIS A 95 10.86 20.44 7.99
C HIS A 95 10.43 21.78 7.38
N ASP A 96 9.93 22.69 8.22
CA ASP A 96 9.33 23.96 7.82
C ASP A 96 10.37 25.04 7.45
N SER A 97 11.23 24.72 6.47
CA SER A 97 12.23 25.61 5.86
C SER A 97 12.35 25.35 4.36
N ILE A 98 12.74 26.36 3.57
CA ILE A 98 12.88 26.21 2.11
C ILE A 98 13.90 25.13 1.76
N ASP A 99 15.07 25.14 2.41
CA ASP A 99 16.13 24.16 2.13
C ASP A 99 15.65 22.72 2.38
N ALA A 100 14.93 22.48 3.48
CA ALA A 100 14.43 21.15 3.79
C ALA A 100 13.30 20.73 2.84
N ILE A 101 12.39 21.64 2.48
CA ILE A 101 11.31 21.37 1.52
C ILE A 101 11.90 20.93 0.17
N PHE A 102 12.86 21.68 -0.37
CA PHE A 102 13.46 21.33 -1.67
C PHE A 102 14.37 20.10 -1.59
N SER A 103 15.02 19.85 -0.45
CA SER A 103 15.74 18.59 -0.25
C SER A 103 14.80 17.38 -0.27
N ALA A 104 13.66 17.48 0.42
CA ALA A 104 12.65 16.41 0.42
C ALA A 104 12.02 16.21 -0.96
N LEU A 105 11.85 17.28 -1.75
CA LEU A 105 11.45 17.18 -3.15
C LEU A 105 12.49 16.41 -3.96
N GLY A 106 13.78 16.71 -3.80
CA GLY A 106 14.87 15.98 -4.46
C GLY A 106 14.84 14.49 -4.15
N GLU A 107 14.73 14.12 -2.87
CA GLU A 107 14.60 12.73 -2.42
C GLU A 107 13.36 12.03 -2.99
N SER A 108 12.23 12.75 -3.04
CA SER A 108 10.98 12.29 -3.64
C SER A 108 11.18 11.92 -5.11
N MET A 109 11.84 12.80 -5.86
CA MET A 109 12.08 12.62 -7.30
C MET A 109 13.04 11.45 -7.58
N VAL A 110 14.11 11.29 -6.77
CA VAL A 110 15.02 10.13 -6.86
C VAL A 110 14.27 8.82 -6.62
N THR A 111 13.44 8.78 -5.59
CA THR A 111 12.61 7.60 -5.26
C THR A 111 11.64 7.25 -6.40
N MET A 112 10.99 8.27 -6.98
CA MET A 112 10.06 8.11 -8.09
C MET A 112 10.77 7.72 -9.40
N GLN A 113 12.03 8.12 -9.60
CA GLN A 113 12.81 7.74 -10.78
C GLN A 113 13.11 6.24 -10.80
N GLU A 114 13.44 5.63 -9.66
CA GLU A 114 13.52 4.17 -9.53
C GLU A 114 12.14 3.51 -9.59
N GLY A 115 11.10 4.33 -9.45
CA GLY A 115 9.72 4.00 -9.72
C GLY A 115 8.91 3.58 -8.50
N GLY A 116 9.38 3.92 -7.30
CA GLY A 116 8.56 3.89 -6.11
C GLY A 116 7.48 4.97 -6.19
N GLY A 117 6.23 4.61 -5.90
CA GLY A 117 5.24 5.63 -5.54
C GLY A 117 5.57 6.21 -4.16
N ILE A 118 5.20 7.46 -3.88
CA ILE A 118 5.60 8.13 -2.64
C ILE A 118 4.41 8.68 -1.85
N GLY A 119 4.53 8.73 -0.53
CA GLY A 119 3.59 9.44 0.35
C GLY A 119 4.28 10.51 1.17
N CYS A 120 3.63 11.65 1.35
CA CYS A 120 4.15 12.77 2.12
C CYS A 120 3.09 13.31 3.08
N ASP A 121 3.51 13.68 4.29
CA ASP A 121 2.71 14.49 5.19
C ASP A 121 3.10 15.96 5.07
N PHE A 122 2.14 16.81 4.69
CA PHE A 122 2.32 18.25 4.52
C PHE A 122 1.92 19.05 5.77
N SER A 123 1.47 18.40 6.84
CA SER A 123 0.95 19.04 8.06
C SER A 123 2.00 19.81 8.84
N THR A 124 3.29 19.53 8.63
CA THR A 124 4.40 20.23 9.28
C THR A 124 4.72 21.57 8.62
N LEU A 125 4.21 21.85 7.43
CA LEU A 125 4.46 23.11 6.73
C LEU A 125 3.54 24.22 7.24
N ARG A 126 4.11 25.41 7.51
CA ARG A 126 3.32 26.54 8.00
C ARG A 126 2.16 26.91 7.07
N PRO A 127 0.99 27.30 7.62
CA PRO A 127 -0.19 27.65 6.84
C PRO A 127 0.03 28.94 6.05
N ALA A 128 -0.73 29.08 4.98
CA ALA A 128 -0.72 30.28 4.17
C ALA A 128 -1.10 31.52 4.99
N GLY A 129 -0.42 32.64 4.74
CA GLY A 129 -0.62 33.88 5.49
C GLY A 129 0.26 34.00 6.73
N MET A 130 0.89 32.92 7.20
CA MET A 130 1.82 32.96 8.33
C MET A 130 3.18 33.52 7.89
N ALA A 131 3.76 34.44 8.68
CA ALA A 131 5.06 35.02 8.39
C ALA A 131 6.20 34.01 8.57
N ALA A 132 7.18 34.07 7.68
CA ALA A 132 8.46 33.38 7.79
C ALA A 132 9.25 33.94 8.98
N THR A 133 9.84 33.06 9.78
CA THR A 133 10.56 33.42 11.01
C THR A 133 11.81 34.26 10.73
N GLU A 134 12.51 33.98 9.63
CA GLU A 134 13.78 34.63 9.29
C GLU A 134 13.64 35.77 8.27
N SER A 135 12.81 35.60 7.25
CA SER A 135 12.70 36.55 6.14
C SER A 135 11.51 37.51 6.24
N GLY A 136 10.55 37.26 7.14
CA GLY A 136 9.30 38.02 7.24
C GLY A 136 8.33 37.83 6.06
N ASN A 137 8.70 37.03 5.06
CA ASN A 137 7.85 36.73 3.90
C ASN A 137 6.59 35.96 4.32
N ILE A 138 5.47 36.26 3.66
CA ILE A 138 4.20 35.57 3.91
C ILE A 138 4.23 34.20 3.24
N ALA A 139 4.00 33.14 4.00
CA ALA A 139 3.96 31.79 3.47
C ALA A 139 2.77 31.57 2.52
N SER A 140 2.99 30.80 1.46
CA SER A 140 1.95 30.37 0.52
C SER A 140 1.17 29.13 0.97
N GLY A 141 1.67 28.42 1.99
CA GLY A 141 1.04 27.25 2.60
C GLY A 141 1.36 25.90 1.92
N PRO A 142 1.03 24.76 2.56
CA PRO A 142 1.30 23.42 2.05
C PRO A 142 0.77 23.15 0.64
N VAL A 143 -0.47 23.57 0.34
CA VAL A 143 -1.09 23.31 -0.98
C VAL A 143 -0.29 23.95 -2.12
N SER A 144 0.31 25.13 -1.89
CA SER A 144 1.18 25.78 -2.88
C SER A 144 2.43 24.95 -3.17
N PHE A 145 3.06 24.35 -2.15
CA PHE A 145 4.23 23.50 -2.34
C PHE A 145 3.87 22.16 -2.99
N MET A 146 2.69 21.61 -2.72
CA MET A 146 2.19 20.42 -3.41
C MET A 146 2.15 20.59 -4.93
N HIS A 147 1.85 21.79 -5.45
CA HIS A 147 1.93 22.06 -6.88
C HIS A 147 3.37 21.94 -7.44
N VAL A 148 4.40 22.25 -6.65
CA VAL A 148 5.80 22.05 -7.06
C VAL A 148 6.10 20.56 -7.22
N TRP A 149 5.67 19.72 -6.28
CA TRP A 149 5.76 18.26 -6.40
C TRP A 149 5.00 17.73 -7.61
N ASP A 150 3.78 18.21 -7.83
CA ASP A 150 2.94 17.78 -8.96
C ASP A 150 3.61 18.07 -10.31
N GLN A 151 4.22 19.25 -10.47
CA GLN A 151 4.95 19.62 -11.69
C GLN A 151 6.26 18.85 -11.86
N ALA A 152 7.00 18.61 -10.77
CA ALA A 152 8.21 17.79 -10.81
C ALA A 152 7.90 16.34 -11.23
N SER A 153 6.84 15.76 -10.66
CA SER A 153 6.32 14.44 -11.04
C SER A 153 5.89 14.42 -12.52
N ALA A 154 5.16 15.43 -13.00
CA ALA A 154 4.76 15.52 -14.40
C ALA A 154 5.96 15.46 -15.36
N THR A 155 7.07 16.09 -14.97
CA THR A 155 8.31 16.12 -15.75
C THR A 155 9.01 14.75 -15.77
N LEU A 156 9.05 14.03 -14.64
CA LEU A 156 9.59 12.66 -14.61
C LEU A 156 8.75 11.71 -15.46
N VAL A 157 7.41 11.79 -15.35
CA VAL A 157 6.47 10.92 -16.06
C VAL A 157 6.52 11.13 -17.57
N SER A 158 6.81 12.34 -18.06
CA SER A 158 6.89 12.61 -19.49
C SER A 158 8.04 11.85 -20.19
N THR A 159 9.05 11.42 -19.43
CA THR A 159 10.24 10.71 -19.94
C THR A 159 10.15 9.19 -19.89
N GLY A 160 9.04 8.62 -19.39
CA GLY A 160 8.88 7.18 -19.21
C GLY A 160 7.45 6.66 -19.36
N ASN A 161 7.30 5.33 -19.44
CA ASN A 161 6.01 4.67 -19.64
C ASN A 161 5.16 4.51 -18.35
N ARG A 162 5.55 5.10 -17.21
CA ARG A 162 4.84 4.93 -15.93
C ARG A 162 4.36 6.26 -15.35
N ARG A 163 3.11 6.27 -14.87
CA ARG A 163 2.57 7.36 -14.06
C ARG A 163 3.22 7.35 -12.68
N GLY A 164 3.81 8.47 -12.27
CA GLY A 164 4.18 8.74 -10.90
C GLY A 164 2.91 8.93 -10.09
N ALA A 165 2.79 8.18 -8.99
CA ALA A 165 1.67 8.27 -8.07
C ALA A 165 2.19 8.71 -6.71
N MET A 166 1.55 9.73 -6.15
CA MET A 166 1.90 10.32 -4.87
C MET A 166 0.68 10.33 -3.94
N MET A 167 0.90 10.20 -2.63
CA MET A 167 -0.07 10.51 -1.59
C MET A 167 0.35 11.80 -0.90
N ALA A 168 -0.59 12.71 -0.68
CA ALA A 168 -0.42 13.83 0.23
C ALA A 168 -1.43 13.73 1.36
N THR A 169 -0.95 13.92 2.58
CA THR A 169 -1.78 13.93 3.78
C THR A 169 -1.74 15.29 4.46
N LEU A 170 -2.86 15.66 5.09
CA LEU A 170 -2.96 16.85 5.91
C LEU A 170 -3.88 16.59 7.10
N ARG A 171 -3.49 17.05 8.30
CA ARG A 171 -4.30 16.93 9.51
C ARG A 171 -5.61 17.71 9.44
N CYS A 172 -6.67 17.14 10.01
CA CYS A 172 -7.99 17.78 10.12
C CYS A 172 -7.99 19.08 10.96
N ASP A 173 -6.98 19.30 11.81
CA ASP A 173 -6.80 20.54 12.59
C ASP A 173 -5.79 21.52 11.97
N HIS A 174 -5.26 21.24 10.77
CA HIS A 174 -4.36 22.17 10.09
C HIS A 174 -5.11 23.41 9.56
N PRO A 175 -4.58 24.64 9.66
CA PRO A 175 -5.33 25.85 9.27
C PRO A 175 -5.68 25.95 7.79
N ASP A 176 -4.89 25.29 6.93
CA ASP A 176 -5.14 25.18 5.49
C ASP A 176 -6.00 23.97 5.09
N ILE A 177 -6.62 23.25 6.04
CA ILE A 177 -7.39 22.03 5.74
C ILE A 177 -8.50 22.25 4.71
N GLU A 178 -9.24 23.36 4.79
CA GLU A 178 -10.29 23.66 3.84
C GLU A 178 -9.75 23.90 2.41
N ARG A 179 -8.55 24.49 2.29
CA ARG A 179 -7.89 24.68 0.99
C ARG A 179 -7.43 23.35 0.42
N PHE A 180 -6.95 22.45 1.27
CA PHE A 180 -6.51 21.11 0.91
C PHE A 180 -7.68 20.25 0.42
N VAL A 181 -8.81 20.28 1.13
CA VAL A 181 -10.05 19.58 0.74
C VAL A 181 -10.54 20.03 -0.63
N ASP A 182 -10.49 21.34 -0.90
CA ASP A 182 -10.95 21.89 -2.18
C ASP A 182 -9.92 21.77 -3.32
N ALA A 183 -8.69 21.38 -3.04
CA ALA A 183 -7.57 21.54 -3.98
C ALA A 183 -7.80 20.83 -5.33
N LYS A 184 -8.46 19.67 -5.33
CA LYS A 184 -8.76 18.87 -6.54
C LYS A 184 -10.15 19.13 -7.13
N ARG A 185 -10.95 20.03 -6.55
CA ARG A 185 -12.23 20.45 -7.16
C ARG A 185 -11.99 21.28 -8.43
N ALA A 186 -10.83 21.93 -8.53
CA ALA A 186 -10.37 22.56 -9.76
C ALA A 186 -9.92 21.49 -10.78
N PRO A 187 -10.51 21.42 -11.98
CA PRO A 187 -10.15 20.42 -12.98
C PRO A 187 -8.66 20.44 -13.32
N GLY A 188 -7.99 19.31 -13.15
CA GLY A 188 -6.58 19.13 -13.52
C GLY A 188 -5.56 19.62 -12.49
N ALA A 189 -5.99 20.11 -11.34
CA ALA A 189 -5.10 20.38 -10.21
C ALA A 189 -4.62 19.07 -9.57
N LEU A 190 -3.33 19.03 -9.18
CA LEU A 190 -2.72 17.96 -8.38
C LEU A 190 -2.98 16.55 -8.95
N ARG A 191 -2.83 16.39 -10.26
CA ARG A 191 -3.15 15.16 -11.01
C ARG A 191 -2.34 13.94 -10.58
N HIS A 192 -1.16 14.15 -10.00
CA HIS A 192 -0.27 13.08 -9.58
C HIS A 192 -0.42 12.74 -8.09
N PHE A 193 -1.28 13.45 -7.35
CA PHE A 193 -1.58 13.18 -5.95
C PHE A 193 -2.96 12.53 -5.79
N ASN A 194 -3.00 11.51 -4.94
CA ASN A 194 -4.17 11.19 -4.12
C ASN A 194 -4.06 12.03 -2.84
N LEU A 195 -5.18 12.60 -2.39
CA LEU A 195 -5.22 13.41 -1.17
C LEU A 195 -5.94 12.63 -0.07
N SER A 196 -5.47 12.75 1.17
CA SER A 196 -6.20 12.18 2.32
C SER A 196 -6.08 13.05 3.56
N VAL A 197 -7.20 13.21 4.27
CA VAL A 197 -7.25 13.94 5.54
C VAL A 197 -6.91 12.98 6.68
N LEU A 198 -5.99 13.38 7.57
CA LEU A 198 -5.73 12.65 8.81
C LEU A 198 -6.80 13.04 9.84
N ILE A 199 -7.77 12.15 10.01
CA ILE A 199 -8.91 12.30 10.91
C ILE A 199 -8.55 11.73 12.29
N SER A 200 -8.65 12.56 13.33
CA SER A 200 -8.49 12.13 14.73
C SER A 200 -9.83 11.68 15.33
N ASP A 201 -9.76 10.85 16.37
CA ASP A 201 -10.93 10.43 17.15
C ASP A 201 -11.62 11.67 17.75
N GLY A 202 -10.85 12.67 18.21
CA GLY A 202 -11.38 13.93 18.74
C GLY A 202 -12.13 14.78 17.71
N PHE A 203 -11.72 14.75 16.43
CA PHE A 203 -12.48 15.42 15.38
C PHE A 203 -13.83 14.73 15.15
N MET A 204 -13.84 13.39 15.10
CA MET A 204 -15.09 12.63 14.92
C MET A 204 -16.05 12.85 16.08
N GLN A 205 -15.55 12.88 17.32
CA GLN A 205 -16.37 13.26 18.47
C GLN A 205 -16.97 14.67 18.31
N ALA A 206 -16.18 15.65 17.86
CA ALA A 206 -16.69 17.00 17.61
C ALA A 206 -17.75 17.05 16.49
N VAL A 207 -17.67 16.19 15.47
CA VAL A 207 -18.69 16.07 14.42
C VAL A 207 -20.01 15.53 14.99
N GLU A 208 -19.94 14.47 15.80
CA GLU A 208 -21.09 13.86 16.47
C GLU A 208 -21.81 14.85 17.40
N GLU A 209 -21.04 15.58 18.19
CA GLU A 209 -21.53 16.55 19.18
C GLU A 209 -21.91 17.92 18.58
N ASP A 210 -21.71 18.12 17.27
CA ASP A 210 -21.84 19.43 16.60
C ASP A 210 -21.01 20.54 17.24
N ALA A 211 -19.81 20.17 17.70
CA ALA A 211 -18.91 21.03 18.46
C ALA A 211 -18.00 21.89 17.56
N PRO A 212 -17.49 23.01 18.09
CA PRO A 212 -16.44 23.77 17.42
C PRO A 212 -15.12 22.96 17.34
N TRP A 213 -14.42 23.09 16.22
CA TRP A 213 -13.12 22.48 15.95
C TRP A 213 -12.03 23.55 15.79
N PRO A 214 -11.01 23.57 16.66
CA PRO A 214 -9.91 24.52 16.55
C PRO A 214 -8.92 24.08 15.45
N LEU A 215 -8.63 25.01 14.55
CA LEU A 215 -7.52 24.91 13.61
C LEU A 215 -6.28 25.54 14.22
N VAL A 216 -5.20 24.75 14.30
CA VAL A 216 -4.06 25.05 15.15
C VAL A 216 -2.75 24.82 14.42
N PHE A 217 -1.69 25.52 14.83
CA PHE A 217 -0.34 25.29 14.31
C PHE A 217 0.72 25.48 15.40
N PRO A 218 1.80 24.67 15.45
CA PRO A 218 2.85 24.80 16.44
C PRO A 218 3.43 26.20 16.57
N LEU A 219 3.66 26.66 17.80
CA LEU A 219 4.34 27.94 18.03
C LEU A 219 5.79 27.90 17.58
N ALA A 220 6.49 26.77 17.77
CA ALA A 220 7.91 26.62 17.45
C ALA A 220 8.77 27.78 17.99
N GLY A 221 8.52 28.18 19.25
CA GLY A 221 9.23 29.29 19.91
C GLY A 221 8.75 30.70 19.54
N ARG A 222 7.77 30.84 18.64
CA ARG A 222 7.15 32.14 18.32
C ARG A 222 6.35 32.70 19.50
N PRO A 223 6.32 34.04 19.67
CA PRO A 223 5.50 34.64 20.71
C PRO A 223 4.01 34.41 20.42
N VAL A 224 3.23 34.26 21.48
CA VAL A 224 1.77 34.23 21.38
C VAL A 224 1.27 35.64 21.05
N PRO A 225 0.52 35.85 19.95
CA PRO A 225 -0.09 37.15 19.66
C PRO A 225 -1.01 37.60 20.79
N SER A 226 -1.21 38.91 20.95
CA SER A 226 -2.13 39.45 21.97
C SER A 226 -3.53 38.85 21.82
N GLY A 227 -4.06 38.24 22.89
CA GLY A 227 -5.35 37.54 22.88
C GLY A 227 -5.35 36.17 22.19
N GLY A 228 -4.20 35.67 21.74
CA GLY A 228 -4.05 34.34 21.15
C GLY A 228 -4.27 33.23 22.17
N MET A 229 -5.04 32.21 21.78
CA MET A 229 -5.24 31.00 22.58
C MET A 229 -4.24 29.92 22.18
N VAL A 230 -3.75 29.17 23.15
CA VAL A 230 -2.79 28.06 22.94
C VAL A 230 -3.39 26.77 23.46
N CYS A 231 -3.17 25.68 22.74
CA CYS A 231 -3.51 24.33 23.20
C CYS A 231 -2.36 23.36 22.92
N GLU A 232 -2.26 22.31 23.71
CA GLU A 232 -1.30 21.24 23.50
C GLU A 232 -1.79 20.26 22.41
N ARG A 233 -0.90 19.89 21.49
CA ARG A 233 -1.15 18.85 20.47
C ARG A 233 0.10 18.02 20.23
N ALA A 234 -0.06 16.70 20.15
CA ALA A 234 0.96 15.84 19.54
C ALA A 234 0.96 16.09 18.03
N TRP A 235 2.01 16.76 17.54
CA TRP A 235 2.09 17.17 16.15
C TRP A 235 2.52 16.03 15.22
N SER A 236 2.36 16.24 13.92
CA SER A 236 2.70 15.26 12.89
C SER A 236 4.14 14.75 13.02
N GLY A 237 4.30 13.43 13.07
CA GLY A 237 5.60 12.77 13.21
C GLY A 237 6.18 12.76 14.64
N SER A 238 5.52 13.36 15.62
CA SER A 238 6.00 13.43 17.02
C SER A 238 4.98 12.88 18.03
N ASN A 239 5.46 12.09 18.99
CA ASN A 239 4.66 11.68 20.16
C ASN A 239 4.64 12.75 21.26
N ILE A 240 5.42 13.83 21.10
CA ILE A 240 5.57 14.88 22.10
C ILE A 240 4.50 15.93 21.81
N ALA A 241 3.69 16.23 22.83
CA ALA A 241 2.77 17.35 22.77
C ALA A 241 3.57 18.67 22.77
N GLU A 242 3.18 19.57 21.88
CA GLU A 242 3.75 20.90 21.81
C GLU A 242 2.67 21.99 21.78
N PRO A 243 2.99 23.20 22.26
CA PRO A 243 2.04 24.30 22.30
C PRO A 243 1.74 24.80 20.89
N CYS A 244 0.48 24.70 20.50
CA CYS A 244 -0.04 25.15 19.22
C CYS A 244 -0.93 26.37 19.40
N LEU A 245 -0.74 27.37 18.54
CA LEU A 245 -1.61 28.55 18.46
C LEU A 245 -2.92 28.16 17.80
N VAL A 246 -4.05 28.47 18.45
CA VAL A 246 -5.37 28.40 17.83
C VAL A 246 -5.51 29.58 16.88
N MET A 247 -5.47 29.29 15.58
CA MET A 247 -5.50 30.32 14.54
C MET A 247 -6.93 30.66 14.11
N ARG A 248 -7.81 29.65 14.10
CA ARG A 248 -9.22 29.79 13.73
C ARG A 248 -10.01 28.66 14.37
N THR A 249 -11.31 28.87 14.59
CA THR A 249 -12.23 27.80 14.99
C THR A 249 -13.35 27.71 13.96
N ILE A 250 -13.70 26.50 13.57
CA ILE A 250 -14.77 26.20 12.58
C ILE A 250 -15.77 25.21 13.18
N ALA A 251 -16.93 25.02 12.55
CA ALA A 251 -17.83 23.93 12.94
C ALA A 251 -17.26 22.59 12.43
N ALA A 252 -17.12 21.59 13.30
CA ALA A 252 -16.57 20.29 12.92
C ALA A 252 -17.40 19.63 11.80
N ARG A 253 -18.73 19.66 11.95
CA ARG A 253 -19.68 19.11 10.97
C ARG A 253 -19.57 19.78 9.60
N ALA A 254 -19.37 21.10 9.57
CA ALA A 254 -19.19 21.81 8.30
C ALA A 254 -17.91 21.39 7.56
N LEU A 255 -16.82 21.12 8.28
CA LEU A 255 -15.61 20.56 7.65
C LEU A 255 -15.84 19.13 7.16
N TRP A 256 -16.52 18.30 7.95
CA TRP A 256 -16.84 16.93 7.57
C TRP A 256 -17.72 16.87 6.31
N ASP A 257 -18.79 17.67 6.25
CA ASP A 257 -19.67 17.77 5.09
C ASP A 257 -18.89 18.23 3.85
N ARG A 258 -17.95 19.17 4.01
CA ARG A 258 -17.08 19.62 2.92
C ARG A 258 -16.16 18.50 2.41
N ILE A 259 -15.58 17.70 3.30
CA ILE A 259 -14.77 16.52 2.94
C ILE A 259 -15.61 15.53 2.15
N LEU A 260 -16.80 15.18 2.64
CA LEU A 260 -17.71 14.24 1.97
C LEU A 260 -18.14 14.74 0.60
N GLN A 261 -18.50 16.03 0.49
CA GLN A 261 -18.91 16.61 -0.78
C GLN A 261 -17.77 16.64 -1.79
N ALA A 262 -16.54 16.99 -1.39
CA ALA A 262 -15.39 16.96 -2.28
C ALA A 262 -15.08 15.52 -2.76
N ALA A 263 -15.09 14.55 -1.84
CA ALA A 263 -14.89 13.14 -2.17
C ALA A 263 -15.95 12.62 -3.15
N PHE A 264 -17.21 13.05 -3.01
CA PHE A 264 -18.27 12.75 -3.97
C PHE A 264 -18.05 13.43 -5.33
N ASP A 265 -17.69 14.71 -5.33
CA ASP A 265 -17.53 15.53 -6.54
C ASP A 265 -16.36 15.06 -7.42
N CYS A 266 -15.23 14.67 -6.82
CA CYS A 266 -14.00 14.38 -7.57
C CYS A 266 -13.20 13.16 -7.10
N GLY A 267 -13.68 12.40 -6.11
CA GLY A 267 -13.00 11.21 -5.59
C GLY A 267 -11.92 11.50 -4.54
N ASP A 268 -11.70 12.76 -4.17
CA ASP A 268 -10.70 13.21 -3.20
C ASP A 268 -11.24 14.35 -2.32
N PRO A 269 -10.74 14.51 -1.08
CA PRO A 269 -9.75 13.66 -0.43
C PRO A 269 -10.38 12.39 0.18
N GLY A 270 -9.59 11.32 0.26
CA GLY A 270 -9.88 10.21 1.15
C GLY A 270 -9.71 10.59 2.63
N VAL A 271 -9.96 9.65 3.53
CA VAL A 271 -9.77 9.84 4.97
C VAL A 271 -8.90 8.73 5.56
N ILE A 272 -8.01 9.10 6.47
CA ILE A 272 -7.18 8.18 7.25
C ILE A 272 -7.49 8.45 8.71
N PHE A 273 -8.09 7.48 9.39
CA PHE A 273 -8.32 7.54 10.84
C PHE A 273 -7.00 7.33 11.57
N ILE A 274 -6.25 8.42 11.77
CA ILE A 274 -4.85 8.35 12.16
C ILE A 274 -4.67 7.77 13.56
N ASP A 275 -5.59 8.04 14.49
CA ASP A 275 -5.50 7.52 15.85
C ASP A 275 -5.73 6.00 15.88
N ARG A 276 -6.59 5.47 15.00
CA ARG A 276 -6.73 4.03 14.79
C ARG A 276 -5.44 3.43 14.24
N VAL A 277 -4.80 4.09 13.27
CA VAL A 277 -3.50 3.66 12.72
C VAL A 277 -2.43 3.60 13.80
N GLN A 278 -2.32 4.62 14.66
CA GLN A 278 -1.32 4.61 15.74
C GLN A 278 -1.57 3.49 16.75
N ARG A 279 -2.83 3.32 17.16
CA ARG A 279 -3.23 2.30 18.15
C ARG A 279 -2.96 0.89 17.65
N ALA A 280 -3.19 0.62 16.37
CA ALA A 280 -2.94 -0.66 15.74
C ALA A 280 -1.48 -0.85 15.24
N ASN A 281 -0.58 0.13 15.45
CA ASN A 281 0.80 0.03 14.98
C ASN A 281 1.62 -0.89 15.90
N ASN A 282 2.20 -1.96 15.35
CA ASN A 282 3.04 -2.88 16.14
C ASN A 282 4.35 -2.23 16.63
N LEU A 283 4.77 -1.12 16.02
CA LEU A 283 5.96 -0.36 16.42
C LEU A 283 5.63 1.00 17.03
N TRP A 284 4.47 1.13 17.68
CA TRP A 284 4.01 2.37 18.34
C TRP A 284 5.05 3.02 19.28
N TYR A 285 5.98 2.23 19.83
CA TYR A 285 7.05 2.67 20.73
C TYR A 285 8.30 3.22 20.02
N ALA A 286 8.47 2.96 18.72
CA ALA A 286 9.67 3.31 17.95
C ALA A 286 9.39 4.30 16.81
N GLU A 287 8.14 4.44 16.39
CA GLU A 287 7.74 5.27 15.25
C GLU A 287 6.36 5.90 15.47
N ARG A 288 6.09 6.98 14.71
CA ARG A 288 4.77 7.59 14.62
C ARG A 288 4.39 7.76 13.16
N ILE A 289 3.23 7.23 12.78
CA ILE A 289 2.76 7.29 11.41
C ILE A 289 2.12 8.65 11.13
N SER A 290 2.33 9.19 9.95
CA SER A 290 1.70 10.46 9.54
C SER A 290 1.30 10.49 8.07
N ALA A 291 1.62 9.45 7.31
CA ALA A 291 1.21 9.29 5.93
C ALA A 291 1.05 7.80 5.59
N THR A 292 0.50 7.54 4.41
CA THR A 292 0.45 6.22 3.80
C THR A 292 1.18 6.26 2.46
N ASN A 293 1.41 5.09 1.88
CA ASN A 293 1.75 4.99 0.47
C ASN A 293 0.59 5.51 -0.44
N PRO A 294 0.82 5.68 -1.76
CA PRO A 294 -0.16 6.22 -2.72
C PRO A 294 -1.55 5.59 -2.72
N CYS A 295 -1.64 4.30 -2.39
CA CYS A 295 -2.88 3.54 -2.46
C CYS A 295 -3.63 3.46 -1.10
N GLY A 296 -3.06 4.02 -0.02
CA GLY A 296 -3.71 4.13 1.29
C GLY A 296 -3.67 2.88 2.17
N GLU A 297 -3.20 1.74 1.65
CA GLU A 297 -3.26 0.43 2.32
C GLU A 297 -2.12 0.18 3.31
N VAL A 298 -0.98 0.86 3.17
CA VAL A 298 0.16 0.72 4.07
C VAL A 298 0.49 2.06 4.72
N PRO A 299 0.05 2.27 5.97
CA PRO A 299 0.59 3.31 6.81
C PRO A 299 2.07 3.03 7.10
N LEU A 300 2.93 4.00 6.80
CA LEU A 300 4.38 3.85 6.89
C LEU A 300 5.00 5.01 7.67
N PRO A 301 6.07 4.75 8.46
CA PRO A 301 6.83 5.81 9.09
C PRO A 301 7.60 6.61 8.02
N ALA A 302 8.23 7.70 8.44
CA ALA A 302 9.18 8.43 7.61
C ALA A 302 10.25 7.50 7.02
N HIS A 303 10.46 7.58 5.70
CA HIS A 303 11.33 6.69 4.91
C HIS A 303 10.92 5.21 4.88
N GLY A 304 9.74 4.86 5.41
CA GLY A 304 9.21 3.51 5.35
C GLY A 304 8.98 3.04 3.92
N ALA A 305 9.11 1.74 3.70
CA ALA A 305 9.01 1.11 2.38
C ALA A 305 7.99 -0.03 2.38
N CYS A 306 7.29 -0.17 1.26
CA CYS A 306 6.19 -1.11 1.07
C CYS A 306 6.62 -2.33 0.24
N ASN A 307 6.70 -3.50 0.89
CA ASN A 307 6.99 -4.80 0.27
C ASN A 307 5.74 -5.67 0.27
N LEU A 308 5.13 -5.89 -0.89
CA LEU A 308 3.78 -6.44 -1.01
C LEU A 308 3.72 -7.75 -1.77
N GLY A 309 2.71 -8.55 -1.45
CA GLY A 309 2.27 -9.67 -2.28
C GLY A 309 0.84 -10.08 -1.95
N SER A 310 0.18 -10.74 -2.89
CA SER A 310 -1.24 -11.11 -2.77
C SER A 310 -1.45 -12.60 -3.08
N ILE A 311 -2.17 -13.30 -2.21
CA ILE A 311 -2.63 -14.66 -2.46
C ILE A 311 -3.91 -14.58 -3.30
N ASN A 312 -3.96 -15.33 -4.40
CA ASN A 312 -5.14 -15.37 -5.26
C ASN A 312 -6.14 -16.41 -4.74
N VAL A 313 -7.15 -15.95 -4.00
CA VAL A 313 -8.11 -16.82 -3.30
C VAL A 313 -8.89 -17.70 -4.28
N ALA A 314 -9.14 -17.20 -5.49
CA ALA A 314 -9.85 -17.94 -6.54
C ALA A 314 -9.15 -19.26 -6.94
N GLN A 315 -7.82 -19.34 -6.81
CA GLN A 315 -7.06 -20.56 -7.13
C GLN A 315 -7.22 -21.68 -6.09
N PHE A 316 -7.90 -21.41 -4.98
CA PHE A 316 -8.11 -22.36 -3.88
C PHE A 316 -9.56 -22.84 -3.80
N VAL A 317 -10.41 -22.51 -4.78
CA VAL A 317 -11.77 -23.05 -4.86
C VAL A 317 -11.75 -24.39 -5.57
N HIS A 318 -12.24 -25.43 -4.89
CA HIS A 318 -12.50 -26.74 -5.46
C HIS A 318 -13.95 -26.83 -5.93
N GLU A 319 -14.15 -27.51 -7.07
CA GLU A 319 -15.46 -27.70 -7.71
C GLU A 319 -16.22 -26.38 -7.90
N PRO A 320 -15.59 -25.34 -8.51
CA PRO A 320 -16.22 -24.03 -8.68
C PRO A 320 -17.52 -24.17 -9.48
N PHE A 321 -18.60 -23.54 -9.00
CA PHE A 321 -19.96 -23.64 -9.55
C PHE A 321 -20.56 -25.05 -9.57
N GLY A 322 -19.94 -26.01 -8.86
CA GLY A 322 -20.40 -27.38 -8.75
C GLY A 322 -21.51 -27.57 -7.70
N ALA A 323 -21.84 -28.83 -7.40
CA ALA A 323 -22.83 -29.17 -6.38
C ALA A 323 -22.34 -28.89 -4.95
N HIS A 324 -21.02 -28.97 -4.72
CA HIS A 324 -20.39 -28.81 -3.41
C HIS A 324 -19.09 -27.98 -3.49
N PRO A 325 -19.17 -26.71 -3.95
CA PRO A 325 -17.99 -25.88 -4.07
C PRO A 325 -17.40 -25.61 -2.68
N ARG A 326 -16.08 -25.71 -2.54
CA ARG A 326 -15.40 -25.58 -1.23
C ARG A 326 -14.07 -24.86 -1.35
N LEU A 327 -13.74 -24.07 -0.33
CA LEU A 327 -12.49 -23.31 -0.27
C LEU A 327 -11.40 -24.08 0.49
N ASP A 328 -10.22 -24.20 -0.10
CA ASP A 328 -9.04 -24.79 0.52
C ASP A 328 -8.29 -23.76 1.39
N VAL A 329 -8.84 -23.52 2.59
CA VAL A 329 -8.25 -22.61 3.58
C VAL A 329 -6.86 -23.08 4.02
N LYS A 330 -6.62 -24.40 4.06
CA LYS A 330 -5.31 -24.95 4.41
C LYS A 330 -4.28 -24.62 3.33
N GLY A 331 -4.62 -24.81 2.06
CA GLY A 331 -3.75 -24.43 0.93
C GLY A 331 -3.42 -22.94 0.93
N ILE A 332 -4.39 -22.08 1.28
CA ILE A 332 -4.16 -20.63 1.45
C ILE A 332 -3.10 -20.38 2.54
N ALA A 333 -3.23 -21.03 3.71
CA ALA A 333 -2.27 -20.92 4.80
C ALA A 333 -0.87 -21.44 4.42
N ASP A 334 -0.79 -22.57 3.71
CA ASP A 334 0.47 -23.16 3.25
C ASP A 334 1.20 -22.21 2.28
N VAL A 335 0.47 -21.59 1.34
CA VAL A 335 1.04 -20.58 0.42
C VAL A 335 1.39 -19.28 1.15
N ALA A 336 0.59 -18.85 2.13
CA ALA A 336 0.89 -17.68 2.95
C ALA A 336 2.23 -17.82 3.70
N ALA A 337 2.54 -19.03 4.20
CA ALA A 337 3.81 -19.31 4.85
C ALA A 337 5.00 -19.16 3.87
N VAL A 338 4.90 -19.75 2.68
CA VAL A 338 5.94 -19.63 1.64
C VAL A 338 6.09 -18.17 1.17
N ALA A 339 4.97 -17.47 0.97
CA ALA A 339 4.94 -16.07 0.56
C ALA A 339 5.58 -15.14 1.60
N THR A 340 5.35 -15.38 2.89
CA THR A 340 5.95 -14.60 4.00
C THR A 340 7.47 -14.65 3.95
N ARG A 341 8.04 -15.85 3.79
CA ARG A 341 9.48 -16.04 3.66
C ARG A 341 10.03 -15.43 2.37
N MET A 342 9.31 -15.56 1.27
CA MET A 342 9.68 -14.95 0.00
C MET A 342 9.73 -13.42 0.11
N LEU A 343 8.76 -12.79 0.79
CA LEU A 343 8.77 -11.34 1.06
C LEU A 343 9.88 -10.96 2.04
N ASP A 344 10.20 -11.76 3.06
CA ASP A 344 11.37 -11.50 3.93
C ASP A 344 12.68 -11.45 3.11
N ASN A 345 12.84 -12.35 2.14
CA ASN A 345 14.00 -12.38 1.25
C ASN A 345 14.10 -11.16 0.32
N VAL A 346 12.96 -10.56 -0.08
CA VAL A 346 12.94 -9.33 -0.89
C VAL A 346 13.68 -8.19 -0.18
N ILE A 347 13.55 -8.10 1.16
CA ILE A 347 14.21 -7.06 1.97
C ILE A 347 15.73 -7.15 1.80
N ASP A 348 16.28 -8.35 1.74
CA ASP A 348 17.73 -8.58 1.73
C ASP A 348 18.37 -8.42 0.35
N ILE A 349 17.60 -8.60 -0.74
CA ILE A 349 18.13 -8.45 -2.11
C ILE A 349 17.75 -7.14 -2.80
N SER A 350 16.80 -6.39 -2.25
CA SER A 350 16.32 -5.17 -2.89
C SER A 350 17.36 -4.06 -2.81
N HIS A 351 17.46 -3.26 -3.87
CA HIS A 351 18.05 -1.94 -3.80
C HIS A 351 17.03 -0.93 -3.24
N PHE A 352 17.54 0.14 -2.63
CA PHE A 352 16.74 1.24 -2.10
C PHE A 352 17.27 2.56 -2.69
N PRO A 353 16.38 3.45 -3.15
CA PRO A 353 16.78 4.74 -3.71
C PRO A 353 17.59 5.59 -2.72
N LEU A 354 17.20 5.55 -1.44
CA LEU A 354 17.83 6.33 -0.37
C LEU A 354 18.38 5.42 0.73
N THR A 355 19.52 5.80 1.31
CA THR A 355 20.10 5.12 2.48
C THR A 355 19.15 5.10 3.67
N ALA A 356 18.38 6.18 3.87
CA ALA A 356 17.38 6.25 4.94
C ALA A 356 16.27 5.21 4.77
N GLN A 357 15.83 4.97 3.51
CA GLN A 357 14.83 3.93 3.20
C GLN A 357 15.39 2.53 3.43
N ALA A 358 16.64 2.28 3.02
CA ALA A 358 17.32 1.01 3.32
C ALA A 358 17.38 0.76 4.83
N LYS A 359 17.79 1.76 5.61
CA LYS A 359 17.87 1.66 7.07
C LYS A 359 16.49 1.33 7.66
N ALA A 360 15.44 2.05 7.26
CA ALA A 360 14.08 1.83 7.76
C ALA A 360 13.55 0.42 7.40
N ALA A 361 13.78 -0.04 6.18
CA ALA A 361 13.36 -1.36 5.71
C ALA A 361 14.06 -2.49 6.48
N HIS A 362 15.38 -2.41 6.68
CA HIS A 362 16.13 -3.44 7.43
C HIS A 362 15.85 -3.39 8.94
N ALA A 363 15.61 -2.20 9.52
CA ALA A 363 15.36 -2.03 10.95
C ALA A 363 14.01 -2.64 11.37
N SER A 364 12.97 -2.49 10.54
CA SER A 364 11.60 -2.96 10.84
C SER A 364 11.24 -4.29 10.15
N ARG A 365 11.95 -4.64 9.08
CA ARG A 365 11.67 -5.80 8.21
C ARG A 365 10.20 -5.94 7.83
N ARG A 366 9.54 -4.82 7.54
CA ARG A 366 8.10 -4.75 7.28
C ARG A 366 7.73 -5.43 5.95
N ILE A 367 6.69 -6.25 5.96
CA ILE A 367 6.09 -6.84 4.76
C ILE A 367 4.57 -6.62 4.78
N GLY A 368 3.92 -6.78 3.64
CA GLY A 368 2.47 -6.70 3.49
C GLY A 368 1.93 -7.80 2.60
N LEU A 369 1.55 -8.91 3.23
CA LEU A 369 0.86 -10.01 2.60
C LEU A 369 -0.65 -9.77 2.63
N GLY A 370 -1.27 -9.77 1.47
CA GLY A 370 -2.72 -9.60 1.31
C GLY A 370 -3.33 -10.68 0.44
N ILE A 371 -4.51 -10.40 -0.07
CA ILE A 371 -5.28 -11.29 -0.94
C ILE A 371 -5.75 -10.56 -2.20
N THR A 372 -6.09 -11.31 -3.24
CA THR A 372 -6.81 -10.86 -4.43
C THR A 372 -7.78 -11.96 -4.87
N GLY A 373 -8.71 -11.68 -5.78
CA GLY A 373 -9.63 -12.70 -6.29
C GLY A 373 -10.71 -13.09 -5.29
N LEU A 374 -10.99 -12.25 -4.28
CA LEU A 374 -11.97 -12.56 -3.24
C LEU A 374 -13.38 -12.63 -3.81
N ALA A 375 -13.76 -11.69 -4.68
CA ALA A 375 -15.08 -11.68 -5.28
C ALA A 375 -15.30 -12.83 -6.26
N ASP A 376 -14.25 -13.22 -7.01
CA ASP A 376 -14.27 -14.42 -7.85
C ASP A 376 -14.49 -15.68 -7.02
N ALA A 377 -13.78 -15.81 -5.90
CA ALA A 377 -13.94 -16.95 -5.00
C ALA A 377 -15.37 -17.04 -4.47
N PHE A 378 -15.99 -15.91 -4.08
CA PHE A 378 -17.40 -15.89 -3.70
C PHE A 378 -18.32 -16.32 -4.84
N ALA A 379 -18.11 -15.81 -6.05
CA ALA A 379 -18.90 -16.21 -7.22
C ALA A 379 -18.80 -17.72 -7.46
N MET A 380 -17.59 -18.27 -7.44
CA MET A 380 -17.33 -19.71 -7.61
C MET A 380 -17.95 -20.59 -6.51
N LEU A 381 -18.09 -20.05 -5.30
CA LEU A 381 -18.75 -20.71 -4.17
C LEU A 381 -20.28 -20.53 -4.18
N GLY A 382 -20.84 -19.75 -5.11
CA GLY A 382 -22.27 -19.39 -5.12
C GLY A 382 -22.68 -18.45 -3.99
N VAL A 383 -21.73 -17.68 -3.45
CA VAL A 383 -21.93 -16.77 -2.31
C VAL A 383 -22.05 -15.33 -2.79
N ARG A 384 -23.09 -14.62 -2.33
CA ARG A 384 -23.28 -13.21 -2.67
C ARG A 384 -22.31 -12.32 -1.88
N TYR A 385 -21.60 -11.43 -2.58
CA TYR A 385 -20.75 -10.41 -1.95
C TYR A 385 -21.57 -9.53 -0.98
N GLY A 386 -21.08 -9.36 0.25
CA GLY A 386 -21.74 -8.59 1.31
C GLY A 386 -22.82 -9.35 2.10
N SER A 387 -23.01 -10.64 1.82
CA SER A 387 -23.81 -11.53 2.68
C SER A 387 -23.06 -11.94 3.95
N GLU A 388 -23.77 -12.41 4.96
CA GLU A 388 -23.18 -12.96 6.19
C GLU A 388 -22.16 -14.06 5.90
N SER A 389 -22.50 -15.03 5.05
CA SER A 389 -21.58 -16.09 4.64
C SER A 389 -20.32 -15.55 3.92
N SER A 390 -20.43 -14.48 3.14
CA SER A 390 -19.25 -13.86 2.52
C SER A 390 -18.31 -13.24 3.56
N MET A 391 -18.85 -12.66 4.64
CA MET A 391 -18.06 -12.12 5.74
C MET A 391 -17.36 -13.23 6.54
N GLU A 392 -18.06 -14.35 6.80
CA GLU A 392 -17.48 -15.52 7.45
C GLU A 392 -16.31 -16.09 6.65
N ILE A 393 -16.47 -16.24 5.34
CA ILE A 393 -15.41 -16.73 4.45
C ILE A 393 -14.24 -15.74 4.40
N ALA A 394 -14.50 -14.44 4.22
CA ALA A 394 -13.45 -13.43 4.22
C ALA A 394 -12.65 -13.44 5.53
N ASN A 395 -13.33 -13.59 6.67
CA ASN A 395 -12.70 -13.66 7.98
C ASN A 395 -11.83 -14.91 8.12
N ALA A 396 -12.35 -16.08 7.71
CA ALA A 396 -11.58 -17.33 7.74
C ALA A 396 -10.33 -17.27 6.84
N VAL A 397 -10.44 -16.67 5.65
CA VAL A 397 -9.31 -16.47 4.74
C VAL A 397 -8.25 -15.56 5.37
N MET A 398 -8.64 -14.38 5.83
CA MET A 398 -7.68 -13.42 6.39
C MET A 398 -7.08 -13.91 7.71
N GLN A 399 -7.84 -14.63 8.53
CA GLN A 399 -7.32 -15.29 9.72
C GLN A 399 -6.25 -16.32 9.36
N ALA A 400 -6.52 -17.20 8.38
CA ALA A 400 -5.55 -18.20 7.93
C ALA A 400 -4.26 -17.57 7.37
N VAL A 401 -4.38 -16.49 6.59
CA VAL A 401 -3.22 -15.73 6.07
C VAL A 401 -2.44 -15.07 7.20
N CYS A 402 -3.13 -14.40 8.13
CA CYS A 402 -2.51 -13.71 9.25
C CYS A 402 -1.74 -14.69 10.14
N GLU A 403 -2.39 -15.75 10.62
CA GLU A 403 -1.78 -16.73 11.50
C GLU A 403 -0.59 -17.44 10.84
N ALA A 404 -0.72 -17.85 9.58
CA ALA A 404 0.39 -18.48 8.84
C ALA A 404 1.58 -17.55 8.67
N ALA A 405 1.35 -16.27 8.41
CA ALA A 405 2.41 -15.28 8.31
C ALA A 405 3.12 -15.09 9.66
N TYR A 406 2.39 -14.91 10.76
CA TYR A 406 2.98 -14.75 12.10
C TYR A 406 3.77 -15.99 12.52
N ARG A 407 3.20 -17.19 12.37
CA ARG A 407 3.91 -18.45 12.67
C ARG A 407 5.18 -18.61 11.85
N THR A 408 5.13 -18.25 10.58
CA THR A 408 6.32 -18.29 9.71
C THR A 408 7.37 -17.28 10.16
N SER A 409 6.97 -16.04 10.47
CA SER A 409 7.90 -15.01 10.92
C SER A 409 8.56 -15.35 12.26
N ILE A 410 7.85 -16.01 13.17
CA ILE A 410 8.42 -16.58 14.40
C ILE A 410 9.44 -17.68 14.08
N GLY A 411 9.12 -18.57 13.12
CA GLY A 411 10.06 -19.58 12.63
C GLY A 411 11.33 -18.96 12.03
N LEU A 412 11.18 -17.92 11.22
CA LEU A 412 12.30 -17.16 10.65
C LEU A 412 13.12 -16.45 11.72
N ALA A 413 12.50 -16.00 12.82
CA ALA A 413 13.22 -15.37 13.93
C ALA A 413 14.20 -16.37 14.59
N LYS A 414 13.78 -17.63 14.75
CA LYS A 414 14.66 -18.71 15.24
C LYS A 414 15.82 -18.99 14.30
N GLU A 415 15.55 -18.98 13.01
CA GLU A 415 16.54 -19.35 11.99
C GLU A 415 17.52 -18.21 11.68
N ARG A 416 17.04 -16.97 11.63
CA ARG A 416 17.77 -15.81 11.07
C ARG A 416 17.90 -14.64 12.03
N GLY A 417 17.32 -14.74 13.22
CA GLY A 417 17.25 -13.68 14.22
C GLY A 417 16.01 -12.78 14.05
N ILE A 418 15.66 -12.09 15.14
CA ILE A 418 14.59 -11.09 15.22
C ILE A 418 14.88 -9.85 14.34
N PHE A 419 13.85 -9.03 14.07
CA PHE A 419 14.10 -7.72 13.46
C PHE A 419 14.79 -6.75 14.45
N PRO A 420 15.64 -5.83 13.99
CA PRO A 420 16.46 -4.97 14.86
C PRO A 420 15.70 -4.09 15.86
N GLU A 421 14.56 -3.51 15.49
CA GLU A 421 13.76 -2.62 16.37
C GLU A 421 12.81 -3.38 17.33
N TYR A 422 12.93 -4.71 17.41
CA TYR A 422 12.07 -5.50 18.28
C TYR A 422 12.39 -5.23 19.75
N ARG A 423 11.38 -4.79 20.51
CA ARG A 423 11.45 -4.65 21.96
C ARG A 423 10.36 -5.49 22.57
N ALA A 424 10.74 -6.59 23.23
CA ALA A 424 9.81 -7.65 23.62
C ALA A 424 8.64 -7.13 24.46
N THR A 425 8.92 -6.31 25.48
CA THR A 425 7.89 -5.78 26.39
C THR A 425 6.90 -4.90 25.64
N GLU A 426 7.38 -3.92 24.86
CA GLU A 426 6.55 -2.95 24.17
C GLU A 426 5.80 -3.56 22.97
N TYR A 427 6.44 -4.48 22.24
CA TYR A 427 5.83 -5.18 21.11
C TYR A 427 4.69 -6.09 21.57
N LEU A 428 4.90 -6.89 22.63
CA LEU A 428 3.85 -7.76 23.19
C LEU A 428 2.70 -6.98 23.83
N ALA A 429 2.91 -5.70 24.17
CA ALA A 429 1.88 -4.82 24.69
C ALA A 429 1.05 -4.11 23.60
N GLY A 430 1.39 -4.26 22.32
CA GLY A 430 0.64 -3.62 21.23
C GLY A 430 -0.75 -4.20 21.02
N ASP A 431 -1.76 -3.36 20.83
CA ASP A 431 -3.17 -3.75 20.71
C ASP A 431 -3.42 -4.83 19.65
N PHE A 432 -2.78 -4.70 18.48
CA PHE A 432 -2.92 -5.70 17.41
C PHE A 432 -2.28 -7.04 17.82
N ILE A 433 -1.12 -7.02 18.48
CA ILE A 433 -0.43 -8.24 18.93
C ILE A 433 -1.27 -8.96 19.98
N LEU A 434 -1.89 -8.24 20.91
CA LEU A 434 -2.80 -8.79 21.91
C LEU A 434 -4.08 -9.40 21.32
N SER A 435 -4.43 -9.04 20.08
CA SER A 435 -5.59 -9.60 19.37
C SER A 435 -5.29 -10.94 18.69
N LEU A 436 -4.03 -11.34 18.59
CA LEU A 436 -3.63 -12.62 17.98
C LEU A 436 -3.99 -13.81 18.89
N PRO A 437 -4.12 -15.03 18.32
CA PRO A 437 -4.26 -16.25 19.11
C PRO A 437 -3.18 -16.38 20.20
N HIS A 438 -3.58 -16.85 21.38
CA HIS A 438 -2.72 -16.92 22.57
C HIS A 438 -1.41 -17.67 22.31
N ASP A 439 -1.47 -18.76 21.57
CA ASP A 439 -0.29 -19.58 21.25
C ASP A 439 0.70 -18.86 20.33
N ILE A 440 0.24 -17.96 19.47
CA ILE A 440 1.10 -17.08 18.67
C ILE A 440 1.78 -16.04 19.57
N VAL A 441 1.05 -15.42 20.49
CA VAL A 441 1.60 -14.44 21.43
C VAL A 441 2.68 -15.08 22.32
N GLU A 442 2.41 -16.27 22.87
CA GLU A 442 3.39 -17.04 23.64
C GLU A 442 4.62 -17.40 22.81
N ALA A 443 4.43 -17.79 21.55
CA ALA A 443 5.52 -18.13 20.65
C ALA A 443 6.39 -16.91 20.29
N ILE A 444 5.80 -15.72 20.15
CA ILE A 444 6.54 -14.45 19.99
C ILE A 444 7.33 -14.15 21.27
N GLN A 445 6.73 -14.32 22.45
CA GLN A 445 7.41 -14.09 23.72
C GLN A 445 8.65 -15.00 23.89
N GLN A 446 8.54 -16.26 23.48
CA GLN A 446 9.62 -17.24 23.60
C GLN A 446 10.74 -17.05 22.57
N ASN A 447 10.39 -16.65 21.34
CA ASN A 447 11.30 -16.78 20.19
C ASN A 447 11.56 -15.45 19.47
N GLY A 448 10.82 -14.40 19.81
CA GLY A 448 10.73 -13.17 19.04
C GLY A 448 10.07 -13.37 17.68
N ILE A 449 10.19 -12.36 16.82
CA ILE A 449 9.59 -12.35 15.48
C ILE A 449 10.54 -11.67 14.47
N ARG A 450 10.50 -12.13 13.20
CA ARG A 450 11.40 -11.66 12.14
C ARG A 450 10.93 -10.38 11.46
N ASN A 451 9.63 -10.10 11.46
CA ASN A 451 9.02 -9.00 10.71
C ASN A 451 8.10 -8.21 11.64
N SER A 452 8.20 -6.88 11.63
CA SER A 452 7.37 -6.04 12.52
C SER A 452 5.88 -6.06 12.17
N HIS A 453 5.56 -6.01 10.87
CA HIS A 453 4.22 -6.11 10.31
C HIS A 453 4.23 -7.06 9.12
N LEU A 454 3.13 -7.78 8.95
CA LEU A 454 3.07 -8.93 8.07
C LEU A 454 1.95 -8.86 7.03
N THR A 455 0.83 -8.22 7.34
CA THR A 455 -0.38 -8.24 6.50
C THR A 455 -0.75 -6.84 6.02
N ALA A 456 -1.06 -6.72 4.72
CA ALA A 456 -1.63 -5.52 4.12
C ALA A 456 -2.37 -5.90 2.83
N ILE A 457 -3.63 -5.45 2.69
CA ILE A 457 -4.44 -5.73 1.50
C ILE A 457 -4.24 -4.57 0.51
N ALA A 458 -3.44 -4.80 -0.51
CA ALA A 458 -3.19 -3.81 -1.55
C ALA A 458 -4.15 -3.94 -2.74
N PRO A 459 -4.44 -2.81 -3.43
CA PRO A 459 -5.06 -2.88 -4.74
C PRO A 459 -4.18 -3.67 -5.71
N ALA A 460 -4.71 -4.78 -6.23
CA ALA A 460 -3.99 -5.68 -7.11
C ALA A 460 -4.04 -5.25 -8.59
N GLY A 461 -4.15 -3.95 -8.91
CA GLY A 461 -4.65 -3.48 -10.20
C GLY A 461 -3.91 -3.95 -11.47
N SER A 462 -2.60 -4.24 -11.43
CA SER A 462 -1.89 -4.84 -12.60
C SER A 462 -1.65 -6.34 -12.46
N ILE A 463 -1.46 -6.85 -11.24
CA ILE A 463 -1.19 -8.27 -11.01
C ILE A 463 -2.48 -9.12 -11.10
N SER A 464 -3.64 -8.52 -10.82
CA SER A 464 -4.96 -9.12 -11.06
C SER A 464 -5.24 -9.32 -12.56
N LEU A 465 -4.93 -8.30 -13.38
CA LEU A 465 -5.00 -8.41 -14.85
C LEU A 465 -4.05 -9.49 -15.39
N LEU A 466 -2.82 -9.55 -14.85
CA LEU A 466 -1.85 -10.59 -15.16
C LEU A 466 -2.41 -11.99 -14.83
N ALA A 467 -3.12 -12.11 -13.71
CA ALA A 467 -3.76 -13.34 -13.27
C ALA A 467 -5.14 -13.52 -13.93
N ASN A 468 -5.22 -13.34 -15.25
CA ASN A 468 -6.44 -13.55 -16.03
C ASN A 468 -7.64 -12.68 -15.60
N ASN A 469 -7.37 -11.45 -15.16
CA ASN A 469 -8.40 -10.48 -14.77
C ASN A 469 -9.33 -10.98 -13.64
N VAL A 470 -8.74 -11.59 -12.61
CA VAL A 470 -9.42 -11.77 -11.31
C VAL A 470 -9.78 -10.41 -10.69
N SER A 471 -10.75 -10.37 -9.79
CA SER A 471 -11.06 -9.21 -8.96
C SER A 471 -9.82 -8.72 -8.19
N SER A 472 -9.69 -7.39 -8.13
CA SER A 472 -8.52 -6.71 -7.58
C SER A 472 -8.62 -6.57 -6.07
N GLY A 473 -7.73 -7.23 -5.33
CA GLY A 473 -7.73 -7.16 -3.87
C GLY A 473 -9.01 -7.75 -3.28
N ILE A 474 -9.72 -6.94 -2.51
CA ILE A 474 -11.03 -7.28 -1.96
C ILE A 474 -12.20 -6.68 -2.75
N GLU A 475 -11.96 -5.99 -3.87
CA GLU A 475 -13.03 -5.30 -4.59
C GLU A 475 -14.05 -6.27 -5.20
N PRO A 476 -15.35 -5.91 -5.26
CA PRO A 476 -16.36 -6.72 -5.93
C PRO A 476 -16.11 -6.77 -7.45
N ILE A 477 -16.69 -7.79 -8.12
CA ILE A 477 -16.72 -7.84 -9.58
C ILE A 477 -17.59 -6.70 -10.09
N TYR A 478 -16.96 -5.65 -10.62
CA TYR A 478 -17.65 -4.46 -11.12
C TYR A 478 -18.46 -4.75 -12.39
N ALA A 479 -17.88 -5.51 -13.32
CA ALA A 479 -18.51 -5.91 -14.56
C ALA A 479 -17.92 -7.25 -15.01
N PHE A 480 -18.77 -8.18 -15.47
CA PHE A 480 -18.32 -9.46 -16.00
C PHE A 480 -17.55 -9.33 -17.32
N GLN A 481 -17.91 -8.33 -18.11
CA GLN A 481 -17.27 -8.03 -19.38
C GLN A 481 -17.13 -6.51 -19.51
N ALA A 482 -15.96 -6.06 -19.94
CA ALA A 482 -15.70 -4.66 -20.19
C ALA A 482 -14.70 -4.49 -21.33
N GLU A 483 -14.55 -3.24 -21.79
CA GLU A 483 -13.50 -2.85 -22.70
C GLU A 483 -12.46 -2.01 -21.96
N ARG A 484 -11.19 -2.31 -22.18
CA ARG A 484 -10.07 -1.59 -21.57
C ARG A 484 -9.19 -0.96 -22.63
N LYS A 485 -8.96 0.34 -22.50
CA LYS A 485 -7.94 1.05 -23.25
C LYS A 485 -6.56 0.71 -22.70
N VAL A 486 -5.70 0.14 -23.53
CA VAL A 486 -4.30 -0.15 -23.21
C VAL A 486 -3.40 0.69 -24.12
N LYS A 487 -2.28 1.14 -23.57
CA LYS A 487 -1.27 1.86 -24.33
C LYS A 487 -0.24 0.84 -24.81
N ALA A 488 -0.09 0.70 -26.12
CA ALA A 488 0.95 -0.14 -26.72
C ALA A 488 2.34 0.50 -26.55
N SER A 489 3.39 -0.29 -26.79
CA SER A 489 4.78 0.14 -26.67
C SER A 489 5.15 1.29 -27.61
N ASP A 490 4.46 1.40 -28.75
CA ASP A 490 4.62 2.50 -29.72
C ASP A 490 3.85 3.78 -29.34
N GLY A 491 3.15 3.77 -28.21
CA GLY A 491 2.37 4.88 -27.71
C GLY A 491 0.93 4.95 -28.23
N SER A 492 0.54 4.09 -29.17
CA SER A 492 -0.85 3.99 -29.62
C SER A 492 -1.76 3.47 -28.51
N ILE A 493 -3.04 3.85 -28.54
CA ILE A 493 -4.06 3.36 -27.61
C ILE A 493 -4.91 2.36 -28.36
N THR A 494 -4.91 1.11 -27.92
CA THR A 494 -5.79 0.06 -28.42
C THR A 494 -6.82 -0.29 -27.35
N THR A 495 -8.00 -0.75 -27.79
CA THR A 495 -9.02 -1.27 -26.88
C THR A 495 -8.98 -2.79 -26.92
N MET A 496 -9.03 -3.42 -25.76
CA MET A 496 -9.08 -4.87 -25.62
C MET A 496 -10.28 -5.28 -24.77
N PRO A 497 -10.98 -6.37 -25.13
CA PRO A 497 -11.96 -6.95 -24.23
C PRO A 497 -11.27 -7.49 -22.98
N VAL A 498 -11.92 -7.31 -21.84
CA VAL A 498 -11.53 -7.90 -20.56
C VAL A 498 -12.73 -8.60 -19.97
N ASN A 499 -12.63 -9.90 -19.75
CA ASN A 499 -13.65 -10.67 -19.07
C ASN A 499 -13.18 -11.01 -17.65
N ASP A 500 -14.09 -10.99 -16.69
CA ASP A 500 -13.83 -11.43 -15.33
C ASP A 500 -13.47 -12.92 -15.30
N TYR A 501 -12.53 -13.31 -14.42
CA TYR A 501 -12.02 -14.68 -14.35
C TYR A 501 -13.10 -15.69 -13.96
N ALA A 502 -13.89 -15.41 -12.93
CA ALA A 502 -14.97 -16.29 -12.50
C ALA A 502 -16.06 -16.42 -13.57
N TRP A 503 -16.38 -15.32 -14.25
CA TRP A 503 -17.31 -15.35 -15.37
C TRP A 503 -16.80 -16.21 -16.53
N SER A 504 -15.55 -16.02 -16.96
CA SER A 504 -14.96 -16.82 -18.05
C SER A 504 -14.94 -18.31 -17.69
N LEU A 505 -14.63 -18.64 -16.44
CA LEU A 505 -14.67 -20.02 -15.95
C LEU A 505 -16.08 -20.59 -15.93
N PHE A 506 -17.09 -19.82 -15.51
CA PHE A 506 -18.49 -20.26 -15.55
C PHE A 506 -18.94 -20.60 -16.98
N ARG A 507 -18.58 -19.75 -17.96
CA ARG A 507 -18.86 -19.99 -19.37
C ARG A 507 -18.16 -21.24 -19.91
N GLU A 508 -16.92 -21.49 -19.48
CA GLU A 508 -16.16 -22.70 -19.83
C GLU A 508 -16.86 -23.97 -19.32
N LEU A 509 -17.36 -23.95 -18.08
CA LEU A 509 -17.96 -25.12 -17.42
C LEU A 509 -19.41 -25.41 -17.85
N HIS A 510 -20.23 -24.37 -18.03
CA HIS A 510 -21.67 -24.51 -18.27
C HIS A 510 -22.11 -24.14 -19.69
N GLY A 511 -21.19 -23.62 -20.50
CA GLY A 511 -21.44 -23.20 -21.88
C GLY A 511 -21.70 -21.70 -22.05
N ALA A 512 -21.45 -21.20 -23.27
CA ALA A 512 -21.45 -19.78 -23.60
C ALA A 512 -22.80 -19.06 -23.36
N HIS A 513 -23.90 -19.81 -23.31
CA HIS A 513 -25.27 -19.27 -23.18
C HIS A 513 -25.98 -19.69 -21.90
N ALA A 514 -25.29 -20.31 -20.93
CA ALA A 514 -25.86 -20.62 -19.63
C ALA A 514 -26.42 -19.35 -18.93
N PRO A 515 -27.56 -19.44 -18.22
CA PRO A 515 -28.03 -18.32 -17.40
C PRO A 515 -27.02 -18.04 -16.28
N LEU A 516 -26.77 -16.74 -16.01
CA LEU A 516 -25.90 -16.28 -14.92
C LEU A 516 -26.65 -16.20 -13.60
#